data_AF-A0A4Y2LUP5-F1
#
_entry.id   AF-A0A4Y2LUP5-F1
#
_cell.length_a   1.000
_cell.length_b   1.000
_cell.length_c   1.000
_cell.angle_alpha   90.00
_cell.angle_beta   90.00
_cell.angle_gamma   90.00
#
_symmetry.space_group_name_H-M   'P 1'
#
loop_
_entity.id
_entity.type
_entity.pdbx_description
1 polymer ?
#
loop_
_entity_poly.entity_id
_entity_poly.type
_entity_poly.pdbx_seq_one_letter_code
_entity_poly.pdbx_strand_id
1 'polypeptide(L)'
;NSAKIIRTAVFGLDEKGKVRKTFNFPQNNLNITSVDIQSVEPVDQRTRDSLQKSVQLAIEITTQSQEATARHEAERREQEARGRLERQKISDEVEAEKERKSLLELKVSSMTLENCGQAKAEALSRSEAQRIEAESGVEQARSKAEAMKIEAETELERLRKAREEELHYLKEQNILEVEKLKQIADIEVSKFKNLVESLGRETIQSVASAGQDFQVKLLQGLGIQSALITDGNTPINLFNTAQGFLGSALMPPSKRQRKDSEDS
;
A
#
# COMPACT_ATOMS: atom_id res chain seq x y z
N ASN A 1 98.13 -48.30 27.38
CA ASN A 1 98.45 -49.07 28.61
C ASN A 1 99.45 -50.22 28.40
N SER A 2 99.44 -50.93 27.27
CA SER A 2 100.38 -52.02 26.94
C SER A 2 101.87 -51.67 27.12
N ALA A 3 102.30 -50.49 26.64
CA ALA A 3 103.70 -50.07 26.75
C ALA A 3 104.21 -49.94 28.20
N LYS A 4 103.34 -49.54 29.13
CA LYS A 4 103.68 -49.42 30.55
C LYS A 4 103.81 -50.80 31.22
N ILE A 5 102.94 -51.73 30.85
CA ILE A 5 102.91 -53.09 31.40
C ILE A 5 104.19 -53.86 31.01
N ILE A 6 104.58 -53.82 29.74
CA ILE A 6 105.77 -54.55 29.24
C ILE A 6 107.06 -53.99 29.84
N ARG A 7 107.21 -52.67 29.92
CA ARG A 7 108.39 -52.06 30.58
C ARG A 7 108.48 -52.44 32.06
N THR A 8 107.33 -52.51 32.74
CA THR A 8 107.28 -52.93 34.15
C THR A 8 107.73 -54.39 34.31
N ALA A 9 107.35 -55.27 33.38
CA ALA A 9 107.73 -56.67 33.41
C ALA A 9 109.24 -56.92 33.16
N VAL A 10 109.89 -56.14 32.29
CA VAL A 10 111.31 -56.34 31.94
C VAL A 10 112.27 -55.72 32.96
N PHE A 11 112.01 -54.50 33.41
CA PHE A 11 112.91 -53.80 34.33
C PHE A 11 112.61 -54.07 35.81
N GLY A 12 111.45 -54.64 36.11
CA GLY A 12 110.95 -54.78 37.47
C GLY A 12 110.57 -53.43 38.09
N LEU A 13 109.98 -53.52 39.28
CA LEU A 13 109.61 -52.37 40.09
C LEU A 13 110.69 -52.14 41.14
N ASP A 14 110.98 -50.88 41.41
CA ASP A 14 111.80 -50.48 42.53
C ASP A 14 111.01 -50.50 43.84
N GLU A 15 111.67 -50.37 45.00
CA GLU A 15 111.02 -50.40 46.34
C GLU A 15 109.92 -49.33 46.52
N LYS A 16 109.87 -48.34 45.63
CA LYS A 16 108.84 -47.27 45.58
C LYS A 16 107.78 -47.48 44.49
N GLY A 17 107.67 -48.67 43.90
CA GLY A 17 106.66 -49.01 42.89
C GLY A 17 106.84 -48.32 41.53
N LYS A 18 108.04 -47.82 41.21
CA LYS A 18 108.37 -47.22 39.90
C LYS A 18 109.23 -48.17 39.08
N VAL A 19 109.03 -48.17 37.76
CA VAL A 19 109.79 -49.03 36.82
C VAL A 19 111.26 -48.62 36.81
N ARG A 20 112.17 -49.59 37.00
CA ARG A 20 113.62 -49.32 36.94
C ARG A 20 114.04 -48.95 35.51
N LYS A 21 115.09 -48.13 35.39
CA LYS A 21 115.53 -47.60 34.08
C LYS A 21 116.48 -48.53 33.33
N THR A 22 117.21 -49.38 34.05
CA THR A 22 118.22 -50.28 33.48
C THR A 22 118.14 -51.62 34.17
N PHE A 23 118.34 -52.71 33.42
CA PHE A 23 118.40 -54.06 33.96
C PHE A 23 119.76 -54.68 33.62
N ASN A 24 120.52 -55.06 34.64
CA ASN A 24 121.87 -55.60 34.48
C ASN A 24 121.91 -57.09 34.82
N PHE A 25 122.49 -57.91 33.93
CA PHE A 25 122.78 -59.32 34.16
C PHE A 25 124.16 -59.50 34.80
N PRO A 26 124.27 -59.93 36.08
CA PRO A 26 125.54 -59.96 36.81
C PRO A 26 126.53 -61.02 36.31
N GLN A 27 126.09 -62.00 35.50
CA GLN A 27 126.94 -63.10 35.02
C GLN A 27 127.78 -62.73 33.80
N ASN A 28 127.31 -61.80 32.97
CA ASN A 28 127.95 -61.40 31.71
C ASN A 28 128.02 -59.87 31.52
N ASN A 29 127.62 -59.10 32.53
CA ASN A 29 127.56 -57.63 32.53
C ASN A 29 126.73 -57.02 31.38
N LEU A 30 125.76 -57.76 30.84
CA LEU A 30 124.85 -57.23 29.82
C LEU A 30 123.85 -56.27 30.50
N ASN A 31 123.85 -55.01 30.07
CA ASN A 31 122.97 -53.98 30.60
C ASN A 31 121.93 -53.57 29.56
N ILE A 32 120.65 -53.85 29.83
CA ILE A 32 119.52 -53.40 29.01
C ILE A 32 119.11 -52.01 29.48
N THR A 33 119.09 -51.04 28.57
CA THR A 33 118.83 -49.62 28.87
C THR A 33 117.44 -49.14 28.44
N SER A 34 116.87 -49.72 27.38
CA SER A 34 115.51 -49.45 26.94
C SER A 34 114.91 -50.67 26.26
N VAL A 35 113.58 -50.74 26.28
CA VAL A 35 112.81 -51.75 25.55
C VAL A 35 111.84 -51.02 24.65
N ASP A 36 112.03 -51.18 23.35
CA ASP A 36 111.19 -50.60 22.32
C ASP A 36 110.20 -51.64 21.81
N ILE A 37 108.91 -51.33 21.96
CA ILE A 37 107.83 -52.18 21.47
C ILE A 37 107.50 -51.69 20.07
N GLN A 38 107.90 -52.46 19.06
CA GLN A 38 107.73 -52.06 17.66
C GLN A 38 106.33 -52.41 17.14
N SER A 39 105.81 -53.58 17.50
CA SER A 39 104.46 -54.01 17.13
C SER A 39 103.82 -54.84 18.23
N VAL A 40 102.49 -54.77 18.31
CA VAL A 40 101.68 -55.63 19.17
C VAL A 40 100.54 -56.13 18.31
N GLU A 41 100.63 -57.39 17.89
CA GLU A 41 99.60 -58.03 17.08
C GLU A 41 99.02 -59.25 17.81
N PRO A 42 97.70 -59.47 17.72
CA PRO A 42 97.10 -60.72 18.16
C PRO A 42 97.57 -61.86 17.25
N VAL A 43 98.01 -62.94 17.88
CA VAL A 43 98.48 -64.17 17.21
C VAL A 43 97.29 -64.99 16.68
N ASP A 44 96.15 -64.95 17.38
CA ASP A 44 94.93 -65.64 16.99
C ASP A 44 94.12 -64.82 15.97
N GLN A 45 93.87 -65.42 14.81
CA GLN A 45 93.12 -64.81 13.72
C GLN A 45 91.69 -64.43 14.15
N ARG A 46 91.03 -65.27 14.97
CA ARG A 46 89.67 -64.95 15.45
C ARG A 46 89.63 -63.71 16.31
N THR A 47 90.65 -63.50 17.14
CA THR A 47 90.81 -62.31 17.98
C THR A 47 91.08 -61.06 17.13
N ARG A 48 91.90 -61.18 16.07
CA ARG A 48 92.14 -60.10 15.10
C ARG A 48 90.85 -59.66 14.40
N ASP A 49 90.09 -60.62 13.88
CA ASP A 49 88.83 -60.36 13.17
C ASP A 49 87.78 -59.75 14.10
N SER A 50 87.74 -60.19 15.37
CA SER A 50 86.83 -59.64 16.38
C SER A 50 87.14 -58.19 16.74
N LEU A 51 88.43 -57.86 16.88
CA LEU A 51 88.87 -56.47 17.09
C LEU A 51 88.55 -55.59 15.88
N GLN A 52 88.77 -56.09 14.66
CA GLN A 52 88.43 -55.34 13.43
C GLN A 52 86.92 -55.07 13.32
N LYS A 53 86.07 -56.07 13.63
CA LYS A 53 84.61 -55.88 13.72
C LYS A 53 84.23 -54.87 14.78
N SER A 54 84.88 -54.88 15.95
CA SER A 54 84.64 -53.90 17.01
C SER A 54 84.98 -52.47 16.57
N VAL A 55 86.07 -52.29 15.82
CA VAL A 55 86.43 -50.97 15.27
C VAL A 55 85.43 -50.52 14.21
N GLN A 56 85.01 -51.41 13.32
CA GLN A 56 83.98 -51.12 12.32
C GLN A 56 82.66 -50.69 12.98
N LEU A 57 82.21 -51.42 13.99
CA LEU A 57 81.01 -51.08 14.76
C LEU A 57 81.15 -49.75 15.49
N ALA A 58 82.33 -49.45 16.05
CA ALA A 58 82.57 -48.16 16.69
C ALA A 58 82.43 -46.99 15.68
N ILE A 59 82.99 -47.14 14.47
CA ILE A 59 82.84 -46.14 13.40
C ILE A 59 81.37 -46.01 12.97
N GLU A 60 80.68 -47.14 12.83
CA GLU A 60 79.27 -47.16 12.47
C GLU A 60 78.41 -46.45 13.52
N ILE A 61 78.64 -46.73 14.81
CA ILE A 61 77.95 -46.05 15.92
C ILE A 61 78.24 -44.54 15.89
N THR A 62 79.49 -44.13 15.66
CA THR A 62 79.81 -42.69 15.57
C THR A 62 79.14 -42.03 14.37
N THR A 63 79.08 -42.71 13.22
CA THR A 63 78.41 -42.21 12.01
C THR A 63 76.90 -42.11 12.23
N GLN A 64 76.27 -43.16 12.76
CA GLN A 64 74.85 -43.18 13.10
C GLN A 64 74.50 -42.12 14.14
N SER A 65 75.35 -41.91 15.15
CA SER A 65 75.17 -40.86 16.14
C SER A 65 75.23 -39.48 15.50
N GLN A 66 76.20 -39.22 14.62
CA GLN A 66 76.28 -37.94 13.91
C GLN A 66 75.07 -37.72 13.00
N GLU A 67 74.66 -38.75 12.26
CA GLU A 67 73.48 -38.71 11.40
C GLU A 67 72.20 -38.42 12.20
N ALA A 68 72.01 -39.10 13.34
CA ALA A 68 70.86 -38.87 14.21
C ALA A 68 70.85 -37.44 14.75
N THR A 69 72.01 -36.89 15.17
CA THR A 69 72.09 -35.49 15.61
C THR A 69 71.76 -34.51 14.48
N ALA A 70 72.25 -34.74 13.26
CA ALA A 70 71.96 -33.89 12.11
C ALA A 70 70.47 -33.94 11.73
N ARG A 71 69.86 -35.14 11.78
CA ARG A 71 68.42 -35.32 11.54
C ARG A 71 67.59 -34.57 12.58
N HIS A 72 67.88 -34.75 13.87
CA HIS A 72 67.14 -34.04 14.92
C HIS A 72 67.31 -32.51 14.85
N GLU A 73 68.49 -32.01 14.48
CA GLU A 73 68.66 -30.58 14.24
C GLU A 73 67.87 -30.09 13.03
N ALA A 74 67.80 -30.88 11.95
CA ALA A 74 66.98 -30.57 10.79
C ALA A 74 65.49 -30.53 11.14
N GLU A 75 64.99 -31.56 11.84
CA GLU A 75 63.61 -31.62 12.33
C GLU A 75 63.27 -30.44 13.24
N ARG A 76 64.18 -30.06 14.16
CA ARG A 76 63.97 -28.89 15.02
C ARG A 76 63.86 -27.60 14.21
N ARG A 77 64.76 -27.38 13.24
CA ARG A 77 64.70 -26.21 12.36
C ARG A 77 63.42 -26.19 11.53
N GLU A 78 62.99 -27.34 11.03
CA GLU A 78 61.75 -27.46 10.28
C GLU A 78 60.53 -27.13 11.15
N GLN A 79 60.47 -27.65 12.37
CA GLN A 79 59.39 -27.35 13.31
C GLN A 79 59.33 -25.86 13.68
N GLU A 80 60.49 -25.23 13.91
CA GLU A 80 60.57 -23.78 14.13
C GLU A 80 60.07 -22.98 12.92
N ALA A 81 60.46 -23.38 11.70
CA ALA A 81 60.00 -22.74 10.47
C ALA A 81 58.49 -22.90 10.27
N ARG A 82 57.94 -24.11 10.48
CA ARG A 82 56.50 -24.39 10.41
C ARG A 82 55.73 -23.55 11.43
N GLY A 83 56.19 -23.51 12.68
CA GLY A 83 55.55 -22.70 13.73
C GLY A 83 55.58 -21.20 13.44
N ARG A 84 56.65 -20.68 12.83
CA ARG A 84 56.71 -19.28 12.37
C ARG A 84 55.73 -19.02 11.23
N LEU A 85 55.66 -19.92 10.26
CA LEU A 85 54.78 -19.80 9.11
C LEU A 85 53.30 -19.88 9.51
N GLU A 86 52.93 -20.76 10.45
CA GLU A 86 51.57 -20.81 10.99
C GLU A 86 51.20 -19.53 11.74
N ARG A 87 52.10 -19.00 12.57
CA ARG A 87 51.87 -17.71 13.23
C ARG A 87 51.69 -16.57 12.23
N GLN A 88 52.48 -16.57 11.16
CA GLN A 88 52.34 -15.57 10.11
C GLN A 88 50.99 -15.70 9.40
N LYS A 89 50.59 -16.92 8.99
CA LYS A 89 49.27 -17.16 8.40
C LYS A 89 48.12 -16.68 9.29
N ILE A 90 48.17 -16.99 10.58
CA ILE A 90 47.15 -16.52 11.54
C ILE A 90 47.15 -14.99 11.63
N SER A 91 48.32 -14.35 11.63
CA SER A 91 48.42 -12.89 11.64
C SER A 91 47.78 -12.28 10.39
N ASP A 92 48.11 -12.83 9.22
CA ASP A 92 47.59 -12.38 7.93
C ASP A 92 46.06 -12.58 7.85
N GLU A 93 45.55 -13.73 8.33
CA GLU A 93 44.11 -14.00 8.42
C GLU A 93 43.39 -13.04 9.38
N VAL A 94 44.00 -12.72 10.52
CA VAL A 94 43.44 -11.75 11.48
C VAL A 94 43.38 -10.35 10.87
N GLU A 95 44.39 -9.93 10.12
CA GLU A 95 44.40 -8.64 9.43
C GLU A 95 43.33 -8.59 8.32
N ALA A 96 43.24 -9.65 7.50
CA ALA A 96 42.20 -9.79 6.49
C ALA A 96 40.79 -9.76 7.09
N GLU A 97 40.55 -10.44 8.23
CA GLU A 97 39.26 -10.43 8.91
C GLU A 97 38.91 -9.07 9.53
N LYS A 98 39.90 -8.29 10.00
CA LYS A 98 39.66 -6.90 10.46
C LYS A 98 39.21 -6.00 9.33
N GLU A 99 39.87 -6.08 8.17
CA GLU A 99 39.47 -5.33 6.98
C GLU A 99 38.09 -5.79 6.48
N ARG A 100 37.85 -7.10 6.46
CA ARG A 100 36.55 -7.68 6.08
C ARG A 100 35.42 -7.19 6.96
N LYS A 101 35.64 -7.13 8.28
CA LYS A 101 34.67 -6.57 9.23
C LYS A 101 34.35 -5.12 8.90
N SER A 102 35.38 -4.30 8.66
CA SER A 102 35.21 -2.88 8.33
C SER A 102 34.46 -2.69 7.01
N LEU A 103 34.75 -3.51 6.00
CA LEU A 103 34.03 -3.53 4.74
C LEU A 103 32.56 -3.94 4.91
N LEU A 104 32.28 -4.94 5.76
CA LEU A 104 30.91 -5.37 6.06
C LEU A 104 30.13 -4.27 6.78
N GLU A 105 30.71 -3.60 7.77
CA GLU A 105 30.10 -2.47 8.45
C GLU A 105 29.75 -1.34 7.48
N LEU A 106 30.70 -0.98 6.60
CA LEU A 106 30.46 0.04 5.58
C LEU A 106 29.35 -0.40 4.61
N LYS A 107 29.38 -1.67 4.15
CA LYS A 107 28.36 -2.21 3.24
C LYS A 107 26.97 -2.21 3.86
N VAL A 108 26.84 -2.58 5.14
CA VAL A 108 25.58 -2.49 5.88
C VAL A 108 25.13 -1.03 5.95
N SER A 109 26.02 -0.10 6.30
CA SER A 109 25.68 1.33 6.36
C SER A 109 25.20 1.87 5.00
N SER A 110 25.89 1.52 3.90
CA SER A 110 25.48 1.91 2.54
C SER A 110 24.15 1.30 2.16
N MET A 111 23.91 0.02 2.47
CA MET A 111 22.63 -0.63 2.21
C MET A 111 21.49 0.00 3.01
N THR A 112 21.72 0.38 4.27
CA THR A 112 20.71 1.11 5.05
C THR A 112 20.40 2.48 4.46
N LEU A 113 21.42 3.20 4.00
CA LEU A 113 21.25 4.50 3.36
C LEU A 113 20.52 4.39 2.03
N GLU A 114 20.87 3.38 1.21
CA GLU A 114 20.21 3.09 -0.06
C GLU A 114 18.74 2.74 0.15
N ASN A 115 18.43 1.82 1.07
CA ASN A 115 17.05 1.44 1.40
C ASN A 115 16.25 2.62 1.93
N CYS A 116 16.84 3.43 2.82
CA CYS A 116 16.19 4.65 3.32
C CYS A 116 16.00 5.68 2.20
N GLY A 117 16.98 5.83 1.31
CA GLY A 117 16.93 6.72 0.16
C GLY A 117 15.83 6.32 -0.81
N GLN A 118 15.73 5.03 -1.14
CA GLN A 118 14.69 4.47 -1.99
C GLN A 118 13.31 4.63 -1.36
N ALA A 119 13.13 4.23 -0.09
CA ALA A 119 11.85 4.36 0.60
C ALA A 119 11.42 5.83 0.73
N LYS A 120 12.36 6.74 1.02
CA LYS A 120 12.08 8.18 1.10
C LYS A 120 11.74 8.76 -0.27
N ALA A 121 12.49 8.42 -1.31
CA ALA A 121 12.21 8.86 -2.67
C ALA A 121 10.84 8.38 -3.13
N GLU A 122 10.51 7.10 -2.90
CA GLU A 122 9.21 6.54 -3.27
C GLU A 122 8.06 7.18 -2.47
N ALA A 123 8.22 7.38 -1.16
CA ALA A 123 7.23 8.04 -0.33
C ALA A 123 6.98 9.49 -0.79
N LEU A 124 8.06 10.24 -1.08
CA LEU A 124 7.96 11.62 -1.60
C LEU A 124 7.31 11.65 -2.98
N SER A 125 7.70 10.77 -3.91
CA SER A 125 7.10 10.69 -5.24
C SER A 125 5.62 10.33 -5.18
N ARG A 126 5.21 9.39 -4.32
CA ARG A 126 3.80 9.06 -4.12
C ARG A 126 3.03 10.22 -3.51
N SER A 127 3.59 10.86 -2.48
CA SER A 127 2.96 12.04 -1.85
C SER A 127 2.79 13.19 -2.84
N GLU A 128 3.78 13.43 -3.70
CA GLU A 128 3.72 14.50 -4.69
C GLU A 128 2.74 14.18 -5.81
N ALA A 129 2.70 12.92 -6.28
CA ALA A 129 1.70 12.47 -7.24
C ALA A 129 0.27 12.66 -6.71
N GLN A 130 0.02 12.27 -5.46
CA GLN A 130 -1.27 12.48 -4.79
C GLN A 130 -1.61 13.96 -4.62
N ARG A 131 -0.61 14.80 -4.32
CA ARG A 131 -0.80 16.26 -4.22
C ARG A 131 -1.23 16.84 -5.56
N ILE A 132 -0.56 16.48 -6.65
CA ILE A 132 -0.89 16.94 -8.01
C ILE A 132 -2.28 16.45 -8.42
N GLU A 133 -2.62 15.18 -8.14
CA GLU A 133 -3.95 14.63 -8.44
C GLU A 133 -5.05 15.35 -7.65
N ALA A 134 -4.81 15.64 -6.37
CA ALA A 134 -5.75 16.38 -5.54
C ALA A 134 -5.93 17.83 -6.02
N GLU A 135 -4.83 18.54 -6.32
CA GLU A 135 -4.87 19.91 -6.86
C GLU A 135 -5.60 19.94 -8.21
N SER A 136 -5.29 19.00 -9.11
CA SER A 136 -5.98 18.87 -10.40
C SER A 136 -7.46 18.54 -10.25
N GLY A 137 -7.82 17.68 -9.29
CA GLY A 137 -9.21 17.35 -8.98
C GLY A 137 -10.01 18.56 -8.48
N VAL A 138 -9.39 19.42 -7.64
CA VAL A 138 -9.99 20.67 -7.18
C VAL A 138 -10.18 21.65 -8.34
N GLU A 139 -9.17 21.81 -9.20
CA GLU A 139 -9.27 22.67 -10.38
C GLU A 139 -10.35 22.18 -11.35
N GLN A 140 -10.39 20.87 -11.63
CA GLN A 140 -11.41 20.27 -12.48
C GLN A 140 -12.83 20.46 -11.90
N ALA A 141 -13.00 20.24 -10.60
CA ALA A 141 -14.27 20.48 -9.93
C ALA A 141 -14.69 21.95 -9.99
N ARG A 142 -13.73 22.88 -9.84
CA ARG A 142 -13.98 24.33 -9.94
C ARG A 142 -14.41 24.72 -11.35
N SER A 143 -13.68 24.28 -12.38
CA SER A 143 -14.05 24.54 -13.78
C SER A 143 -15.39 23.93 -14.16
N LYS A 144 -15.71 22.73 -13.66
CA LYS A 144 -17.01 22.09 -13.89
C LYS A 144 -18.14 22.84 -13.19
N ALA A 145 -17.93 23.31 -11.96
CA ALA A 145 -18.90 24.13 -11.24
C ALA A 145 -19.15 25.47 -11.96
N GLU A 146 -18.11 26.10 -12.49
CA GLU A 146 -18.22 27.32 -13.27
C GLU A 146 -18.97 27.09 -14.60
N ALA A 147 -18.65 26.02 -15.32
CA ALA A 147 -19.39 25.63 -16.52
C ALA A 147 -20.88 25.37 -16.23
N MET A 148 -21.19 24.59 -15.19
CA MET A 148 -22.58 24.35 -14.75
C MET A 148 -23.30 25.64 -14.35
N LYS A 149 -22.59 26.57 -13.71
CA LYS A 149 -23.16 27.87 -13.34
C LYS A 149 -23.54 28.67 -14.59
N ILE A 150 -22.64 28.74 -15.58
CA ILE A 150 -22.89 29.44 -16.85
C ILE A 150 -24.05 28.76 -17.62
N GLU A 151 -24.06 27.43 -17.70
CA GLU A 151 -25.16 26.68 -18.34
C GLU A 151 -26.50 26.95 -17.63
N ALA A 152 -26.52 26.92 -16.29
CA ALA A 152 -27.74 27.20 -15.54
C ALA A 152 -28.20 28.66 -15.69
N GLU A 153 -27.28 29.63 -15.67
CA GLU A 153 -27.58 31.06 -15.87
C GLU A 153 -28.14 31.31 -17.28
N THR A 154 -27.52 30.73 -18.30
CA THR A 154 -27.95 30.87 -19.71
C THR A 154 -29.31 30.22 -19.95
N GLU A 155 -29.57 29.03 -19.39
CA GLU A 155 -30.87 28.38 -19.50
C GLU A 155 -31.95 29.17 -18.74
N LEU A 156 -31.63 29.70 -17.57
CA LEU A 156 -32.55 30.54 -16.80
C LEU A 156 -32.89 31.82 -17.57
N GLU A 157 -31.90 32.46 -18.20
CA GLU A 157 -32.13 33.64 -19.04
C GLU A 157 -33.00 33.31 -20.26
N ARG A 158 -32.76 32.18 -20.92
CA ARG A 158 -33.58 31.69 -22.04
C ARG A 158 -35.04 31.48 -21.61
N LEU A 159 -35.26 30.81 -20.48
CA LEU A 159 -36.59 30.55 -19.93
C LEU A 159 -37.30 31.84 -19.49
N ARG A 160 -36.57 32.80 -18.92
CA ARG A 160 -37.12 34.11 -18.56
C ARG A 160 -37.64 34.85 -19.79
N LYS A 161 -36.83 34.93 -20.85
CA LYS A 161 -37.21 35.58 -22.10
C LYS A 161 -38.44 34.92 -22.73
N ALA A 162 -38.45 33.59 -22.82
CA ALA A 162 -39.59 32.85 -23.35
C ALA A 162 -40.88 33.08 -22.53
N ARG A 163 -40.80 33.04 -21.20
CA ARG A 163 -41.97 33.32 -20.35
C ARG A 163 -42.42 34.77 -20.41
N GLU A 164 -41.51 35.72 -20.56
CA GLU A 164 -41.86 37.13 -20.68
C GLU A 164 -42.64 37.39 -21.97
N GLU A 165 -42.20 36.80 -23.09
CA GLU A 165 -42.93 36.82 -24.37
C GLU A 165 -44.29 36.13 -24.27
N GLU A 166 -44.37 34.96 -23.61
CA GLU A 166 -45.63 34.25 -23.38
C GLU A 166 -46.61 35.08 -22.54
N LEU A 167 -46.14 35.69 -21.45
CA LEU A 167 -46.94 36.58 -20.61
C LEU A 167 -47.40 37.82 -21.38
N HIS A 168 -46.57 38.37 -22.27
CA HIS A 168 -46.94 39.49 -23.12
C HIS A 168 -48.07 39.09 -24.08
N TYR A 169 -47.91 37.98 -24.79
CA TYR A 169 -48.93 37.44 -25.69
C TYR A 169 -50.26 37.17 -24.96
N LEU A 170 -50.21 36.52 -23.78
CA LEU A 170 -51.40 36.26 -22.98
C LEU A 170 -52.08 37.55 -22.50
N LYS A 171 -51.31 38.58 -22.12
CA LYS A 171 -51.87 39.89 -21.76
C LYS A 171 -52.60 40.52 -22.95
N GLU A 172 -51.98 40.53 -24.12
CA GLU A 172 -52.61 41.07 -25.34
C GLU A 172 -53.87 40.29 -25.73
N GLN A 173 -53.83 38.95 -25.66
CA GLN A 173 -54.97 38.10 -25.91
C GLN A 173 -56.12 38.39 -24.95
N ASN A 174 -55.83 38.53 -23.65
CA ASN A 174 -56.81 38.87 -22.64
C ASN A 174 -57.41 40.26 -22.87
N ILE A 175 -56.59 41.25 -23.26
CA ILE A 175 -57.08 42.61 -23.59
C ILE A 175 -58.03 42.55 -24.79
N LEU A 176 -57.65 41.82 -25.84
CA LEU A 176 -58.47 41.65 -27.04
C LEU A 176 -59.78 40.92 -26.72
N GLU A 177 -59.74 39.90 -25.85
CA GLU A 177 -60.94 39.18 -25.43
C GLU A 177 -61.88 40.07 -24.60
N VAL A 178 -61.34 40.87 -23.69
CA VAL A 178 -62.12 41.88 -22.94
C VAL A 178 -62.74 42.90 -23.89
N GLU A 179 -62.00 43.37 -24.90
CA GLU A 179 -62.53 44.33 -25.88
C GLU A 179 -63.63 43.71 -26.74
N LYS A 180 -63.43 42.49 -27.24
CA LYS A 180 -64.43 41.72 -27.98
C LYS A 180 -65.70 41.53 -27.13
N LEU A 181 -65.57 41.15 -25.87
CA LEU A 181 -66.71 40.97 -24.96
C LEU A 181 -67.44 42.30 -24.70
N LYS A 182 -66.72 43.41 -24.55
CA LYS A 182 -67.33 44.75 -24.45
C LYS A 182 -68.12 45.10 -25.70
N GLN A 183 -67.54 44.91 -26.89
CA GLN A 183 -68.23 45.20 -28.16
C GLN A 183 -69.47 44.31 -28.35
N ILE A 184 -69.39 43.02 -28.02
CA ILE A 184 -70.55 42.12 -28.06
C ILE A 184 -71.62 42.58 -27.07
N ALA A 185 -71.23 42.95 -25.85
CA ALA A 185 -72.16 43.49 -24.86
C ALA A 185 -72.82 44.79 -25.35
N ASP A 186 -72.09 45.71 -25.97
CA ASP A 186 -72.65 46.94 -26.53
C ASP A 186 -73.62 46.67 -27.69
N ILE A 187 -73.30 45.72 -28.56
CA ILE A 187 -74.19 45.26 -29.64
C ILE A 187 -75.44 44.61 -29.05
N GLU A 188 -75.30 43.78 -28.01
CA GLU A 188 -76.42 43.09 -27.37
C GLU A 188 -77.33 44.06 -26.64
N VAL A 189 -76.76 45.05 -25.92
CA VAL A 189 -77.51 46.17 -25.33
C VAL A 189 -78.25 46.95 -26.41
N SER A 190 -77.60 47.25 -27.55
CA SER A 190 -78.21 47.97 -28.67
C SER A 190 -79.32 47.15 -29.34
N LYS A 191 -79.09 45.86 -29.56
CA LYS A 191 -80.08 44.92 -30.12
C LYS A 191 -81.27 44.78 -29.18
N PHE A 192 -81.03 44.62 -27.89
CA PHE A 192 -82.06 44.53 -26.86
C PHE A 192 -82.87 45.84 -26.79
N LYS A 193 -82.20 46.99 -26.83
CA LYS A 193 -82.85 48.30 -26.91
C LYS A 193 -83.78 48.40 -28.13
N ASN A 194 -83.30 48.03 -29.32
CA ASN A 194 -84.12 48.02 -30.54
C ASN A 194 -85.29 47.02 -30.45
N LEU A 195 -85.08 45.85 -29.84
CA LEU A 195 -86.13 44.85 -29.59
C LEU A 195 -87.21 45.40 -28.64
N VAL A 196 -86.80 46.06 -27.56
CA VAL A 196 -87.70 46.69 -26.58
C VAL A 196 -88.46 47.86 -27.20
N GLU A 197 -87.79 48.70 -28.00
CA GLU A 197 -88.41 49.81 -28.72
C GLU A 197 -89.43 49.32 -29.77
N SER A 198 -89.11 48.25 -30.51
CA SER A 198 -90.00 47.69 -31.53
C SER A 198 -91.19 46.91 -30.98
N LEU A 199 -91.05 46.21 -29.84
CA LEU A 199 -92.20 45.65 -29.13
C LEU A 199 -93.09 46.76 -28.54
N GLY A 200 -92.49 47.87 -28.10
CA GLY A 200 -93.21 48.97 -27.47
C GLY A 200 -93.55 48.68 -25.99
N ARG A 201 -93.53 49.73 -25.17
CA ARG A 201 -93.70 49.63 -23.70
C ARG A 201 -95.02 48.97 -23.31
N GLU A 202 -96.10 49.25 -24.05
CA GLU A 202 -97.43 48.70 -23.79
C GLU A 202 -97.51 47.19 -24.07
N THR A 203 -96.81 46.69 -25.10
CA THR A 203 -96.79 45.26 -25.43
C THR A 203 -95.98 44.47 -24.41
N ILE A 204 -94.87 45.02 -23.91
CA ILE A 204 -94.08 44.38 -22.85
C ILE A 204 -94.86 44.35 -21.54
N GLN A 205 -95.58 45.43 -21.21
CA GLN A 205 -96.45 45.49 -20.05
C GLN A 205 -97.58 44.46 -20.15
N SER A 206 -98.27 44.39 -21.29
CA SER A 206 -99.35 43.42 -21.49
C SER A 206 -98.85 41.97 -21.50
N VAL A 207 -97.67 41.67 -22.05
CA VAL A 207 -97.07 40.32 -22.00
C VAL A 207 -96.65 39.95 -20.56
N ALA A 208 -96.13 40.90 -19.77
CA ALA A 208 -95.83 40.66 -18.36
C ALA A 208 -97.11 40.48 -17.50
N SER A 209 -98.20 41.18 -17.83
CA SER A 209 -99.52 41.04 -17.18
C SER A 209 -100.34 39.84 -17.67
N ALA A 210 -100.07 39.33 -18.87
CA ALA A 210 -100.83 38.24 -19.50
C ALA A 210 -100.78 36.94 -18.68
N GLY A 211 -99.73 36.69 -17.90
CA GLY A 211 -99.66 35.55 -16.99
C GLY A 211 -100.72 35.59 -15.88
N GLN A 212 -100.96 36.77 -15.31
CA GLN A 212 -102.00 36.99 -14.29
C GLN A 212 -103.40 36.97 -14.93
N ASP A 213 -103.58 37.63 -16.07
CA ASP A 213 -104.89 37.71 -16.74
C ASP A 213 -105.36 36.34 -17.29
N PHE A 214 -104.44 35.50 -17.77
CA PHE A 214 -104.76 34.16 -18.27
C PHE A 214 -105.05 33.19 -17.11
N GLN A 215 -104.34 33.29 -15.99
CA GLN A 215 -104.60 32.50 -14.78
C GLN A 215 -105.94 32.87 -14.12
N VAL A 216 -106.35 34.14 -14.13
CA VAL A 216 -107.67 34.58 -13.63
C VAL A 216 -108.82 34.03 -14.49
N LYS A 217 -108.67 34.01 -15.82
CA LYS A 217 -109.68 33.42 -16.73
C LYS A 217 -109.78 31.89 -16.61
N LEU A 218 -108.68 31.20 -16.33
CA LEU A 218 -108.67 29.74 -16.10
C LEU A 218 -109.36 29.36 -14.79
N LEU A 219 -109.16 30.14 -13.72
CA LEU A 219 -109.84 29.98 -12.43
C LEU A 219 -111.36 30.22 -12.54
N GLN A 220 -111.79 31.14 -13.39
CA GLN A 220 -113.21 31.39 -13.68
C GLN A 220 -113.86 30.24 -14.47
N GLY A 221 -113.11 29.55 -15.35
CA GLY A 221 -113.58 28.39 -16.12
C GLY A 221 -113.66 27.07 -15.33
N LEU A 222 -112.92 26.95 -14.23
CA LEU A 222 -112.93 25.78 -13.34
C LEU A 222 -114.00 25.85 -12.23
N GLY A 223 -114.89 26.84 -12.27
CA GLY A 223 -116.03 26.94 -11.34
C GLY A 223 -115.64 27.21 -9.88
N ILE A 224 -114.41 27.64 -9.62
CA ILE A 224 -113.92 27.96 -8.28
C ILE A 224 -114.31 29.40 -7.96
N GLN A 225 -115.43 29.59 -7.28
CA GLN A 225 -115.68 30.84 -6.55
C GLN A 225 -114.56 31.01 -5.53
N SER A 226 -113.80 32.10 -5.65
CA SER A 226 -112.64 32.37 -4.80
C SER A 226 -113.06 32.50 -3.33
N ALA A 227 -113.09 31.39 -2.61
CA ALA A 227 -113.14 31.38 -1.16
C ALA A 227 -111.71 31.66 -0.67
N LEU A 228 -111.45 32.93 -0.38
CA LEU A 228 -110.24 33.39 0.28
C LEU A 228 -110.22 32.82 1.71
N ILE A 229 -109.65 31.65 1.91
CA ILE A 229 -109.39 31.12 3.26
C ILE A 229 -108.12 31.82 3.76
N THR A 230 -108.30 32.79 4.65
CA THR A 230 -107.21 33.52 5.30
C THR A 230 -106.99 32.97 6.70
N ASP A 231 -105.77 32.49 6.98
CA ASP A 231 -105.23 32.42 8.33
C ASP A 231 -104.00 33.33 8.39
N GLY A 232 -103.99 34.21 9.38
CA GLY A 232 -103.40 35.55 9.33
C GLY A 232 -101.89 35.66 9.51
N ASN A 233 -101.09 34.67 9.10
CA ASN A 233 -99.62 34.80 9.25
C ASN A 233 -98.76 34.19 8.14
N THR A 234 -99.33 33.53 7.13
CA THR A 234 -98.62 33.11 5.91
C THR A 234 -99.62 32.84 4.79
N PRO A 235 -99.68 33.65 3.71
CA PRO A 235 -100.58 33.37 2.60
C PRO A 235 -100.13 32.08 1.88
N ILE A 236 -100.88 30.99 2.06
CA ILE A 236 -100.71 29.76 1.29
C ILE A 236 -101.18 30.04 -0.13
N ASN A 237 -100.21 30.31 -1.00
CA ASN A 237 -100.44 30.56 -2.41
C ASN A 237 -100.72 29.22 -3.11
N LEU A 238 -102.00 28.83 -3.21
CA LEU A 238 -102.46 27.59 -3.88
C LEU A 238 -101.99 27.46 -5.34
N PHE A 239 -101.47 28.55 -5.92
CA PHE A 239 -100.80 28.60 -7.22
C PHE A 239 -99.55 27.70 -7.31
N ASN A 240 -98.74 27.56 -6.24
CA ASN A 240 -97.50 26.77 -6.30
C ASN A 240 -97.70 25.27 -6.03
N THR A 241 -98.83 24.87 -5.44
CA THR A 241 -99.08 23.47 -5.09
C THR A 241 -99.60 22.64 -6.27
N ALA A 242 -100.30 23.26 -7.23
CA ALA A 242 -100.85 22.58 -8.40
C ALA A 242 -99.78 22.19 -9.45
N GLN A 243 -98.65 22.90 -9.49
CA GLN A 243 -97.57 22.63 -10.45
C GLN A 243 -96.72 21.40 -10.06
N GLY A 244 -96.72 21.00 -8.78
CA GLY A 244 -96.00 19.83 -8.29
C GLY A 244 -96.68 18.48 -8.58
N PHE A 245 -97.94 18.49 -9.01
CA PHE A 245 -98.71 17.27 -9.28
C PHE A 245 -98.72 16.85 -10.77
N LEU A 246 -98.12 17.64 -11.66
CA LEU A 246 -98.09 17.40 -13.11
C LEU A 246 -96.65 17.50 -13.65
N GLY A 247 -95.84 16.44 -13.50
CA GLY A 247 -94.66 16.24 -14.34
C GLY A 247 -93.43 15.60 -13.68
N SER A 248 -93.45 14.27 -13.52
CA SER A 248 -92.25 13.45 -13.27
C SER A 248 -91.77 12.82 -14.59
N ALA A 249 -90.56 13.14 -15.07
CA ALA A 249 -89.67 12.23 -15.83
C ALA A 249 -88.37 12.94 -16.28
N LEU A 250 -87.24 12.21 -16.13
CA LEU A 250 -85.87 12.42 -16.66
C LEU A 250 -84.85 13.23 -15.85
N MET A 251 -83.96 12.50 -15.14
CA MET A 251 -82.57 12.91 -14.96
C MET A 251 -81.64 11.67 -14.81
N PRO A 252 -80.50 11.57 -15.54
CA PRO A 252 -79.49 10.52 -15.36
C PRO A 252 -78.29 10.96 -14.49
N PRO A 253 -77.39 10.03 -14.07
CA PRO A 253 -76.53 10.20 -12.89
C PRO A 253 -75.11 10.73 -13.16
N SER A 254 -74.52 11.29 -12.10
CA SER A 254 -73.17 11.90 -12.00
C SER A 254 -72.00 10.89 -12.08
N LYS A 255 -70.91 11.27 -12.78
CA LYS A 255 -69.67 10.49 -12.95
C LYS A 255 -68.61 10.79 -11.87
N ARG A 256 -67.91 9.71 -11.50
CA ARG A 256 -66.81 9.57 -10.52
C ARG A 256 -65.58 10.46 -10.76
N GLN A 257 -65.01 11.02 -9.69
CA GLN A 257 -63.62 11.48 -9.60
C GLN A 257 -62.67 10.28 -9.47
N ARG A 258 -61.59 10.27 -10.26
CA ARG A 258 -60.40 9.41 -10.05
C ARG A 258 -59.39 10.20 -9.21
N LYS A 259 -58.84 9.54 -8.19
CA LYS A 259 -57.72 10.02 -7.36
C LYS A 259 -56.54 9.06 -7.53
N ASP A 260 -55.39 9.67 -7.83
CA ASP A 260 -54.02 9.42 -7.37
C ASP A 260 -53.40 8.01 -7.38
N SER A 261 -52.29 7.90 -8.12
CA SER A 261 -51.07 7.11 -7.84
C SER A 261 -50.04 7.47 -8.94
N GLU A 262 -48.75 7.67 -8.77
CA GLU A 262 -47.76 7.61 -7.69
C GLU A 262 -46.48 8.10 -8.41
N ASP A 263 -45.78 9.11 -7.90
CA ASP A 263 -44.45 9.50 -8.40
C ASP A 263 -43.38 8.68 -7.65
N SER A 264 -42.44 8.13 -8.43
CA SER A 264 -41.09 7.71 -8.03
C SER A 264 -40.08 8.42 -8.91
#